data_AF-A0A8T6IN39-F1
#
_entry.id   AF-A0A8T6IN39-F1
#
_cell.length_a   1.000
_cell.length_b   1.000
_cell.length_c   1.000
_cell.angle_alpha   90.00
_cell.angle_beta   90.00
_cell.angle_gamma   90.00
#
_symmetry.space_group_name_H-M   'P 1'
#
loop_
_entity.id
_entity.type
_entity.pdbx_description
1 polymer ?
#
loop_
_entity_poly.entity_id
_entity_poly.type
_entity_poly.pdbx_seq_one_letter_code
_entity_poly.pdbx_strand_id
1 'polypeptide(L)'
;DTYNAAFGQGYVNVTPLQLIASVAASINGGVLYQPTVIREFLDEERQVIDGFQPKVLRTINRDMMTAGDELTLLLLEDMLMKGESSLACVCEPNSQWFDPYRCDPEGYRNTADLNPDPGIEDLQTYRIHIPLNYSFNGSVCQPVRFRTVNSPYIPPFVSDATLDLVRDGMREAVIGEGGTAQPADLPFIEVAGKTGTAEYCDDNAWALNLCVPGQWPAHAWYTGYAPYDDPEVIIIAFVYNGGEGSQVALPIVRRTMEEYYRLKVDRDGLPLQSSASASEA
;
A
#
# COMPACT_ATOMS: atom_id res chain seq x y z
N ASP A 1 19.54 11.06 4.78
CA ASP A 1 18.34 10.32 5.21
C ASP A 1 17.75 9.41 4.14
N THR A 2 17.99 9.66 2.84
CA THR A 2 17.51 8.80 1.74
C THR A 2 17.81 7.30 1.94
N TYR A 3 18.98 6.96 2.49
CA TYR A 3 19.34 5.56 2.76
C TYR A 3 18.59 4.97 3.97
N ASN A 4 18.29 5.77 5.01
CA ASN A 4 17.52 5.33 6.18
C ASN A 4 16.09 4.97 5.78
N ALA A 5 15.51 5.75 4.87
CA ALA A 5 14.17 5.51 4.35
C ALA A 5 14.02 4.13 3.70
N ALA A 6 15.09 3.59 3.09
CA ALA A 6 15.07 2.30 2.40
C ALA A 6 14.81 1.10 3.34
N PHE A 7 15.08 1.24 4.64
CA PHE A 7 14.79 0.22 5.64
C PHE A 7 13.78 0.70 6.70
N GLY A 8 12.98 1.71 6.37
CA GLY A 8 11.87 2.17 7.21
C GLY A 8 12.29 3.03 8.40
N GLN A 9 13.42 3.74 8.30
CA GLN A 9 13.94 4.64 9.34
C GLN A 9 14.11 6.08 8.81
N GLY A 10 14.43 7.01 9.72
CA GLY A 10 14.61 8.43 9.38
C GLY A 10 13.29 9.19 9.39
N TYR A 11 13.01 9.98 8.36
CA TYR A 11 11.78 10.78 8.25
C TYR A 11 10.55 9.98 7.80
N VAL A 12 10.65 8.66 7.64
CA VAL A 12 9.53 7.79 7.25
C VAL A 12 8.69 7.44 8.47
N ASN A 13 7.54 8.12 8.59
CA ASN A 13 6.50 7.76 9.56
C ASN A 13 5.25 7.30 8.81
N VAL A 14 4.72 6.15 9.18
CA VAL A 14 3.51 5.57 8.57
C VAL A 14 2.55 5.08 9.65
N THR A 15 1.26 5.28 9.42
CA THR A 15 0.24 4.62 10.22
C THR A 15 0.12 3.15 9.82
N PRO A 16 -0.36 2.26 10.72
CA PRO A 16 -0.65 0.87 10.35
C PRO A 16 -1.59 0.75 9.14
N LEU A 17 -2.55 1.68 9.01
CA LEU A 17 -3.49 1.71 7.88
C LEU A 17 -2.80 2.06 6.55
N GLN A 18 -1.84 2.98 6.56
CA GLN A 18 -1.05 3.30 5.37
C GLN A 18 -0.16 2.13 4.96
N LEU A 19 0.51 1.50 5.94
CA LEU A 19 1.40 0.37 5.66
C LEU A 19 0.64 -0.86 5.14
N ILE A 20 -0.48 -1.22 5.78
CA ILE A 20 -1.27 -2.37 5.30
C ILE A 20 -1.90 -2.09 3.93
N ALA A 21 -2.33 -0.86 3.64
CA ALA A 21 -2.83 -0.50 2.32
C ALA A 21 -1.74 -0.57 1.23
N SER A 22 -0.51 -0.14 1.54
CA SER A 22 0.60 -0.26 0.59
C SER A 22 0.97 -1.72 0.32
N VAL A 23 0.99 -2.57 1.36
CA VAL A 23 1.26 -4.01 1.18
C VAL A 23 0.11 -4.68 0.41
N ALA A 24 -1.14 -4.31 0.70
CA ALA A 24 -2.30 -4.81 -0.03
C ALA A 24 -2.19 -4.54 -1.53
N ALA A 25 -1.76 -3.34 -1.93
CA ALA A 25 -1.52 -3.00 -3.33
C ALA A 25 -0.46 -3.92 -3.97
N SER A 26 0.60 -4.28 -3.27
CA SER A 26 1.65 -5.17 -3.81
C SER A 26 1.21 -6.62 -3.98
N ILE A 27 0.19 -7.07 -3.25
CA ILE A 27 -0.26 -8.48 -3.26
C ILE A 27 -1.56 -8.71 -4.04
N ASN A 28 -2.27 -7.63 -4.40
CA ASN A 28 -3.54 -7.70 -5.13
C ASN A 28 -3.42 -7.34 -6.62
N GLY A 29 -2.21 -7.49 -7.19
CA GLY A 29 -1.94 -7.16 -8.59
C GLY A 29 -1.62 -5.69 -8.86
N GLY A 30 -1.44 -4.85 -7.83
CA GLY A 30 -0.97 -3.48 -8.00
C GLY A 30 -2.04 -2.40 -8.00
N VAL A 31 -3.15 -2.64 -7.30
CA VAL A 31 -4.22 -1.64 -7.14
C VAL A 31 -4.33 -1.20 -5.69
N LEU A 32 -4.01 0.06 -5.42
CA LEU A 32 -4.24 0.66 -4.12
C LEU A 32 -5.71 1.05 -4.00
N TYR A 33 -6.47 0.32 -3.19
CA TYR A 33 -7.85 0.65 -2.87
C TYR A 33 -7.95 1.55 -1.65
N GLN A 34 -9.04 2.32 -1.56
CA GLN A 34 -9.38 3.08 -0.37
C GLN A 34 -9.87 2.13 0.72
N PRO A 35 -9.19 2.02 1.87
CA PRO A 35 -9.71 1.26 2.99
C PRO A 35 -11.00 1.92 3.52
N THR A 36 -12.00 1.11 3.87
CA THR A 36 -13.26 1.57 4.44
C THR A 36 -13.77 0.60 5.49
N VAL A 37 -14.45 1.13 6.50
CA VAL A 37 -15.24 0.36 7.48
C VAL A 37 -16.73 0.38 7.14
N ILE A 38 -17.14 1.22 6.19
CA ILE A 38 -18.52 1.36 5.75
C ILE A 38 -18.77 0.33 4.65
N ARG A 39 -19.72 -0.59 4.91
CA ARG A 39 -20.17 -1.59 3.94
C ARG A 39 -21.32 -1.08 3.08
N GLU A 40 -22.33 -0.47 3.68
CA GLU A 40 -23.50 0.03 2.96
C GLU A 40 -24.23 1.08 3.78
N PHE A 41 -24.92 1.97 3.10
CA PHE A 41 -25.85 2.92 3.69
C PHE A 41 -27.27 2.35 3.55
N LEU A 42 -28.02 2.37 4.65
CA LEU A 42 -29.38 1.87 4.71
C LEU A 42 -30.36 3.02 4.96
N ASP A 43 -31.56 2.93 4.40
CA ASP A 43 -32.69 3.80 4.75
C ASP A 43 -33.37 3.37 6.06
N GLU A 44 -34.45 4.07 6.43
CA GLU A 44 -35.22 3.78 7.65
C GLU A 44 -35.86 2.38 7.60
N GLU A 45 -36.15 1.87 6.40
CA GLU A 45 -36.70 0.54 6.10
C GLU A 45 -35.64 -0.56 5.93
N ARG A 46 -34.36 -0.26 6.22
CA ARG A 46 -33.21 -1.16 6.05
C ARG A 46 -32.96 -1.60 4.60
N GLN A 47 -33.37 -0.82 3.61
CA GLN A 47 -33.01 -1.02 2.21
C GLN A 47 -31.69 -0.33 1.89
N VAL A 48 -30.90 -0.95 1.01
CA VAL A 48 -29.58 -0.43 0.61
C VAL A 48 -29.77 0.80 -0.29
N ILE A 49 -29.31 1.95 0.20
CA ILE A 49 -29.24 3.22 -0.56
C ILE A 49 -27.97 3.24 -1.41
N ASP A 50 -26.85 2.86 -0.81
CA ASP A 50 -25.53 2.85 -1.45
C ASP A 50 -24.72 1.68 -0.89
N GLY A 51 -24.37 0.74 -1.77
CA GLY A 51 -23.66 -0.47 -1.42
C GLY A 51 -22.15 -0.32 -1.55
N PHE A 52 -21.39 -1.23 -0.93
CA PHE A 52 -19.93 -1.21 -1.03
C PHE A 52 -19.48 -1.25 -2.49
N GLN A 53 -18.69 -0.24 -2.88
CA GLN A 53 -17.96 -0.21 -4.14
C GLN A 53 -16.48 0.07 -3.85
N PRO A 54 -15.54 -0.77 -4.31
CA PRO A 54 -14.14 -0.53 -4.10
C PRO A 54 -13.71 0.72 -4.86
N LYS A 55 -13.08 1.66 -4.16
CA LYS A 55 -12.58 2.91 -4.75
C LYS A 55 -11.09 2.82 -4.98
N VAL A 56 -10.65 2.93 -6.23
CA VAL A 56 -9.24 2.96 -6.61
C VAL A 56 -8.63 4.31 -6.24
N LEU A 57 -7.52 4.27 -5.49
CA LEU A 57 -6.71 5.45 -5.14
C LEU A 57 -5.52 5.62 -6.07
N ARG A 58 -4.89 4.51 -6.47
CA ARG A 58 -3.68 4.51 -7.29
C ARG A 58 -3.51 3.17 -8.00
N THR A 59 -3.11 3.20 -9.26
CA THR A 59 -2.66 2.03 -10.01
C THR A 59 -1.14 2.03 -10.04
N ILE A 60 -0.50 0.95 -9.58
CA ILE A 60 0.97 0.83 -9.57
C ILE A 60 1.48 -0.19 -10.58
N ASN A 61 0.67 -1.14 -11.00
CA ASN A 61 1.07 -2.14 -11.98
C ASN A 61 0.87 -1.62 -13.40
N ARG A 62 1.95 -1.63 -14.19
CA ARG A 62 1.92 -1.21 -15.59
C ARG A 62 1.49 -2.31 -16.55
N ASP A 63 1.62 -3.57 -16.17
CA ASP A 63 1.30 -4.69 -17.05
C ASP A 63 -0.21 -4.99 -17.04
N MET A 64 -0.95 -4.45 -16.07
CA MET A 64 -2.43 -4.38 -16.09
C MET A 64 -2.98 -3.49 -17.22
N MET A 65 -2.14 -2.74 -17.93
CA MET A 65 -2.56 -1.80 -18.96
C MET A 65 -2.88 -2.54 -20.26
N THR A 66 -4.16 -2.70 -20.60
CA THR A 66 -4.54 -2.94 -22.00
C THR A 66 -4.88 -1.62 -22.70
N ALA A 67 -4.83 -1.60 -24.04
CA ALA A 67 -5.12 -0.40 -24.81
C ALA A 67 -6.56 0.09 -24.54
N GLY A 68 -6.69 1.17 -23.77
CA GLY A 68 -7.98 1.78 -23.39
C GLY A 68 -8.26 1.82 -21.89
N ASP A 69 -7.45 1.15 -21.06
CA ASP A 69 -7.57 1.20 -19.61
C ASP A 69 -7.04 2.51 -19.04
N GLU A 70 -7.72 3.03 -18.00
CA GLU A 70 -7.36 4.31 -17.36
C GLU A 70 -6.64 4.07 -16.03
N LEU A 71 -5.44 4.61 -15.90
CA LEU A 71 -4.66 4.57 -14.66
C LEU A 71 -5.18 5.60 -13.67
N THR A 72 -5.07 5.31 -12.38
CA THR A 72 -5.29 6.32 -11.34
C THR A 72 -3.96 6.73 -10.72
N LEU A 73 -3.65 8.03 -10.72
CA LEU A 73 -2.48 8.61 -10.05
C LEU A 73 -2.90 9.39 -8.80
N LEU A 74 -1.97 9.52 -7.86
CA LEU A 74 -2.11 10.48 -6.78
C LEU A 74 -1.86 11.89 -7.31
N LEU A 75 -2.49 12.88 -6.66
CA LEU A 75 -2.33 14.30 -6.99
C LEU A 75 -0.86 14.73 -7.06
N LEU A 76 -0.04 14.27 -6.12
CA LEU A 76 1.39 14.62 -6.08
C LEU A 76 2.17 14.00 -7.25
N GLU A 77 1.77 12.83 -7.74
CA GLU A 77 2.44 12.19 -8.87
C GLU A 77 2.22 12.98 -10.15
N ASP A 78 0.98 13.40 -10.42
CA ASP A 78 0.67 14.30 -11.53
C ASP A 78 1.50 15.60 -11.45
N MET A 79 1.58 16.20 -10.26
CA MET A 79 2.39 17.40 -10.03
C MET A 79 3.88 17.20 -10.32
N LEU A 80 4.46 16.08 -9.88
CA LEU A 80 5.87 15.77 -10.09
C LEU A 80 6.16 15.45 -11.56
N MET A 81 5.23 14.78 -12.24
CA MET A 81 5.36 14.42 -13.66
C MET A 81 5.18 15.62 -14.59
N LYS A 82 4.18 16.47 -14.33
CA LYS A 82 3.76 17.54 -15.25
C LYS A 82 4.24 18.93 -14.85
N GLY A 83 4.81 19.06 -13.66
CA GLY A 83 5.27 20.36 -13.16
C GLY A 83 4.12 21.36 -13.10
N GLU A 84 4.38 22.55 -13.63
CA GLU A 84 3.38 23.61 -13.79
C GLU A 84 2.18 23.25 -14.68
N SER A 85 2.32 22.24 -15.55
CA SER A 85 1.23 21.76 -16.42
C SER A 85 0.39 20.65 -15.78
N SER A 86 0.57 20.38 -14.49
CA SER A 86 -0.26 19.41 -13.74
C SER A 86 -1.71 19.85 -13.67
N LEU A 87 -2.64 18.90 -13.76
CA LEU A 87 -4.07 19.17 -13.63
C LEU A 87 -4.38 19.82 -12.28
N ALA A 88 -3.66 19.41 -11.23
CA ALA A 88 -3.73 20.05 -9.92
C ALA A 88 -3.56 21.58 -10.00
N CYS A 89 -2.65 22.06 -10.85
CA CYS A 89 -2.25 23.46 -10.90
C CYS A 89 -2.94 24.26 -11.99
N VAL A 90 -3.30 23.62 -13.12
CA VAL A 90 -4.06 24.30 -14.18
C VAL A 90 -5.56 24.38 -13.85
N CYS A 91 -6.09 23.46 -13.03
CA CYS A 91 -7.50 23.49 -12.60
C CYS A 91 -7.76 24.28 -11.32
N GLU A 92 -6.74 24.71 -10.58
CA GLU A 92 -6.91 25.45 -9.33
C GLU A 92 -7.10 26.96 -9.60
N PRO A 93 -8.27 27.58 -9.33
CA PRO A 93 -8.49 28.99 -9.67
C PRO A 93 -7.56 29.99 -8.99
N ASN A 94 -7.02 29.63 -7.82
CA ASN A 94 -6.09 30.47 -7.04
C ASN A 94 -4.62 30.18 -7.34
N SER A 95 -4.33 29.29 -8.28
CA SER A 95 -2.98 28.94 -8.72
C SER A 95 -2.45 29.99 -9.69
N GLN A 96 -1.16 30.32 -9.62
CA GLN A 96 -0.53 31.20 -10.62
C GLN A 96 -0.43 30.56 -12.01
N TRP A 97 -0.67 29.24 -12.12
CA TRP A 97 -0.68 28.48 -13.37
C TRP A 97 -2.10 28.10 -13.82
N PHE A 98 -3.12 28.70 -13.24
CA PHE A 98 -4.51 28.45 -13.61
C PHE A 98 -4.74 28.68 -15.11
N ASP A 99 -5.25 27.66 -15.79
CA ASP A 99 -5.62 27.70 -17.21
C ASP A 99 -6.93 26.93 -17.45
N PRO A 100 -8.08 27.64 -17.54
CA PRO A 100 -9.38 26.99 -17.69
C PRO A 100 -9.56 26.29 -19.04
N TYR A 101 -8.72 26.55 -20.05
CA TYR A 101 -8.80 25.89 -21.35
C TYR A 101 -8.03 24.56 -21.37
N ARG A 102 -7.11 24.35 -20.42
CA ARG A 102 -6.33 23.11 -20.26
C ARG A 102 -6.78 22.27 -19.08
N CYS A 103 -7.68 22.81 -18.25
CA CYS A 103 -8.31 22.06 -17.18
C CYS A 103 -9.36 21.09 -17.72
N ASP A 104 -9.26 19.81 -17.32
CA ASP A 104 -10.33 18.81 -17.43
C ASP A 104 -10.89 18.51 -16.02
N PRO A 105 -11.86 19.30 -15.51
CA PRO A 105 -12.36 19.15 -14.15
C PRO A 105 -13.40 18.02 -13.99
N GLU A 106 -14.00 17.54 -15.09
CA GLU A 106 -14.99 16.46 -15.04
C GLU A 106 -14.31 15.09 -15.01
N GLY A 107 -13.23 14.90 -15.76
CA GLY A 107 -12.46 13.66 -15.77
C GLY A 107 -11.27 13.63 -14.81
N TYR A 108 -10.67 14.79 -14.54
CA TYR A 108 -9.30 14.90 -14.03
C TYR A 108 -8.34 13.98 -14.81
N ARG A 109 -8.46 13.96 -16.15
CA ARG A 109 -7.71 13.06 -17.04
C ARG A 109 -6.62 13.78 -17.83
N ASN A 110 -5.51 13.09 -18.06
CA ASN A 110 -4.40 13.58 -18.88
C ASN A 110 -3.63 12.39 -19.49
N THR A 111 -2.62 12.65 -20.32
CA THR A 111 -1.75 11.62 -20.92
C THR A 111 -0.30 11.83 -20.52
N ALA A 112 0.43 10.77 -20.19
CA ALA A 112 1.87 10.83 -19.96
C ALA A 112 2.59 9.70 -20.70
N ASP A 113 3.81 10.00 -21.18
CA ASP A 113 4.73 8.98 -21.63
C ASP A 113 5.32 8.29 -20.40
N LEU A 114 5.04 7.00 -20.23
CA LEU A 114 5.53 6.22 -19.10
C LEU A 114 6.84 5.50 -19.41
N ASN A 115 7.34 5.62 -20.64
CA ASN A 115 8.57 4.95 -21.03
C ASN A 115 9.80 5.68 -20.46
N PRO A 116 10.67 4.99 -19.70
CA PRO A 116 11.93 5.57 -19.24
C PRO A 116 12.97 5.76 -20.37
N ASP A 117 12.83 5.04 -21.49
CA ASP A 117 13.83 5.02 -22.57
C ASP A 117 13.59 6.15 -23.59
N PRO A 118 14.56 7.06 -23.80
CA PRO A 118 14.42 8.14 -24.78
C PRO A 118 14.21 7.60 -26.21
N GLY A 119 13.12 8.00 -26.85
CA GLY A 119 12.84 7.70 -28.26
C GLY A 119 11.85 6.56 -28.51
N ILE A 120 11.29 5.95 -27.46
CA ILE A 120 10.16 5.03 -27.54
C ILE A 120 9.01 5.65 -26.73
N GLU A 121 7.95 6.09 -27.41
CA GLU A 121 6.78 6.69 -26.73
C GLU A 121 5.82 5.59 -26.24
N ASP A 122 5.44 5.64 -24.96
CA ASP A 122 4.38 4.84 -24.36
C ASP A 122 3.35 5.78 -23.70
N LEU A 123 2.53 6.42 -24.54
CA LEU A 123 1.53 7.38 -24.10
C LEU A 123 0.33 6.68 -23.46
N GLN A 124 0.15 6.93 -22.16
CA GLN A 124 -0.94 6.36 -21.37
C GLN A 124 -1.87 7.44 -20.84
N THR A 125 -3.17 7.18 -20.91
CA THR A 125 -4.19 8.01 -20.26
C THR A 125 -4.27 7.68 -18.78
N TYR A 126 -4.29 8.71 -17.94
CA TYR A 126 -4.47 8.58 -16.50
C TYR A 126 -5.49 9.59 -16.00
N ARG A 127 -6.16 9.24 -14.90
CA ARG A 127 -6.96 10.13 -14.07
C ARG A 127 -6.25 10.40 -12.74
N ILE A 128 -6.60 11.51 -12.09
CA ILE A 128 -6.09 11.83 -10.75
C ILE A 128 -7.13 11.46 -9.70
N HIS A 129 -6.69 10.77 -8.65
CA HIS A 129 -7.47 10.61 -7.44
C HIS A 129 -7.48 11.92 -6.64
N ILE A 130 -8.65 12.55 -6.56
CA ILE A 130 -8.92 13.68 -5.68
C ILE A 130 -9.55 13.18 -4.37
N PRO A 131 -8.92 13.42 -3.21
CA PRO A 131 -9.51 13.06 -1.92
C PRO A 131 -10.87 13.72 -1.72
N LEU A 132 -11.75 13.06 -0.95
CA LEU A 132 -13.05 13.64 -0.61
C LEU A 132 -12.84 14.96 0.14
N ASN A 133 -13.59 16.00 -0.24
CA ASN A 133 -13.49 17.35 0.32
C ASN A 133 -12.09 17.98 0.19
N TYR A 134 -11.28 17.53 -0.78
CA TYR A 134 -10.01 18.18 -1.05
C TYR A 134 -10.24 19.57 -1.62
N SER A 135 -9.82 20.58 -0.87
CA SER A 135 -9.78 21.97 -1.33
C SER A 135 -8.37 22.34 -1.72
N PHE A 136 -8.20 22.70 -2.99
CA PHE A 136 -6.98 23.32 -3.50
C PHE A 136 -6.77 24.69 -2.79
N ASN A 137 -5.58 24.94 -2.22
CA ASN A 137 -5.32 26.11 -1.38
C ASN A 137 -4.04 26.90 -1.70
N GLY A 138 -3.55 26.85 -2.95
CA GLY A 138 -2.42 27.62 -3.49
C GLY A 138 -1.04 27.23 -2.94
N SER A 139 -1.00 26.50 -1.83
CA SER A 139 0.24 26.01 -1.21
C SER A 139 0.78 24.74 -1.86
N VAL A 140 -0.05 24.09 -2.68
CA VAL A 140 0.23 22.83 -3.34
C VAL A 140 1.04 23.09 -4.60
N CYS A 141 0.58 24.01 -5.43
CA CYS A 141 1.30 24.48 -6.61
C CYS A 141 2.33 25.53 -6.18
N GLN A 142 3.58 25.12 -5.97
CA GLN A 142 4.67 26.02 -5.60
C GLN A 142 5.91 25.68 -6.44
N PRO A 143 6.67 26.66 -6.97
CA PRO A 143 7.78 26.38 -7.87
C PRO A 143 8.83 25.43 -7.30
N VAL A 144 9.02 25.45 -5.98
CA VAL A 144 9.96 24.57 -5.27
C VAL A 144 9.57 23.09 -5.33
N ARG A 145 8.27 22.77 -5.46
CA ARG A 145 7.79 21.39 -5.53
C ARG A 145 8.00 20.75 -6.90
N PHE A 146 8.22 21.56 -7.94
CA PHE A 146 8.51 21.11 -9.30
C PHE A 146 10.00 20.98 -9.60
N ARG A 147 10.88 21.15 -8.60
CA ARG A 147 12.32 21.00 -8.80
C ARG A 147 12.73 19.54 -8.93
N THR A 148 12.32 18.89 -10.02
CA THR A 148 13.04 17.77 -10.60
C THR A 148 14.18 18.35 -11.42
N VAL A 149 15.28 18.66 -10.73
CA VAL A 149 16.46 19.25 -11.34
C VAL A 149 17.11 18.18 -12.22
N ASN A 150 16.74 18.15 -13.51
CA ASN A 150 17.36 17.38 -14.60
C ASN A 150 16.96 15.90 -14.78
N SER A 151 15.79 15.44 -14.31
CA SER A 151 15.28 14.09 -14.67
C SER A 151 13.76 14.08 -14.76
N PRO A 152 13.16 13.46 -15.79
CA PRO A 152 11.72 13.17 -15.77
C PRO A 152 11.43 12.29 -14.54
N TYR A 153 10.52 12.74 -13.69
CA TYR A 153 10.00 11.89 -12.63
C TYR A 153 9.03 10.89 -13.25
N ILE A 154 9.34 9.61 -13.11
CA ILE A 154 8.47 8.51 -13.49
C ILE A 154 7.91 7.98 -12.17
N PRO A 155 6.57 7.96 -11.98
CA PRO A 155 5.98 7.32 -10.82
C PRO A 155 6.52 5.89 -10.69
N PRO A 156 6.67 5.37 -9.47
CA PRO A 156 7.16 4.02 -9.29
C PRO A 156 6.08 3.01 -9.70
N PHE A 157 5.95 2.81 -11.01
CA PHE A 157 5.22 1.72 -11.62
C PHE A 157 6.06 0.46 -11.58
N VAL A 158 5.39 -0.68 -11.42
CA VAL A 158 6.01 -1.99 -11.30
C VAL A 158 5.39 -2.95 -12.33
N SER A 159 6.15 -3.96 -12.72
CA SER A 159 5.66 -5.06 -13.56
C SER A 159 5.03 -6.16 -12.70
N ASP A 160 4.26 -7.05 -13.32
CA ASP A 160 3.79 -8.29 -12.72
C ASP A 160 4.97 -9.07 -12.13
N ALA A 161 6.04 -9.23 -12.91
CA ALA A 161 7.25 -9.92 -12.47
C ALA A 161 7.90 -9.26 -11.23
N THR A 162 7.79 -7.94 -11.07
CA THR A 162 8.31 -7.25 -9.88
C THR A 162 7.42 -7.52 -8.67
N LEU A 163 6.10 -7.50 -8.85
CA LEU A 163 5.14 -7.81 -7.79
C LEU A 163 5.27 -9.27 -7.33
N ASP A 164 5.45 -10.20 -8.26
CA ASP A 164 5.68 -11.61 -7.96
C ASP A 164 6.97 -11.81 -7.15
N LEU A 165 8.06 -11.13 -7.51
CA LEU A 165 9.30 -11.17 -6.70
C LEU A 165 9.09 -10.64 -5.27
N VAL A 166 8.25 -9.63 -5.08
CA VAL A 166 7.90 -9.13 -3.75
C VAL A 166 7.09 -10.19 -2.98
N ARG A 167 6.12 -10.82 -3.63
CA ARG A 167 5.30 -11.90 -3.04
C ARG A 167 6.17 -13.11 -2.67
N ASP A 168 7.03 -13.56 -3.57
CA ASP A 168 8.00 -14.63 -3.35
C ASP A 168 8.91 -14.31 -2.17
N GLY A 169 9.46 -13.09 -2.11
CA GLY A 169 10.28 -12.66 -0.98
C GLY A 169 9.54 -12.67 0.37
N MET A 170 8.25 -12.32 0.37
CA MET A 170 7.40 -12.40 1.56
C MET A 170 7.05 -13.86 1.93
N ARG A 171 6.94 -14.77 0.96
CA ARG A 171 6.73 -16.20 1.19
C ARG A 171 7.99 -16.85 1.74
N GLU A 172 9.15 -16.56 1.14
CA GLU A 172 10.47 -17.02 1.59
C GLU A 172 10.81 -16.54 3.00
N ALA A 173 10.33 -15.38 3.43
CA ALA A 173 10.49 -14.96 4.83
C ALA A 173 9.83 -15.94 5.82
N VAL A 174 8.78 -16.67 5.39
CA VAL A 174 8.01 -17.63 6.19
C VAL A 174 8.52 -19.06 6.00
N ILE A 175 8.77 -19.51 4.77
CA ILE A 175 9.13 -20.92 4.51
C ILE A 175 10.62 -21.16 4.31
N GLY A 176 11.39 -20.11 4.01
CA GLY A 176 12.79 -20.19 3.67
C GLY A 176 13.67 -20.53 4.88
N GLU A 177 14.79 -21.22 4.62
CA GLU A 177 15.81 -21.49 5.64
C GLU A 177 16.38 -20.17 6.18
N GLY A 178 16.30 -19.95 7.50
CA GLY A 178 16.72 -18.70 8.13
C GLY A 178 15.73 -17.54 7.97
N GLY A 179 14.52 -17.79 7.45
CA GLY A 179 13.46 -16.80 7.34
C GLY A 179 13.06 -16.19 8.69
N THR A 180 13.01 -14.85 8.76
CA THR A 180 12.67 -14.15 10.03
C THR A 180 11.20 -14.34 10.46
N ALA A 181 10.33 -14.80 9.55
CA ALA A 181 8.91 -14.97 9.77
C ALA A 181 8.49 -16.45 9.82
N GLN A 182 9.43 -17.39 9.97
CA GLN A 182 9.14 -18.83 10.09
C GLN A 182 8.01 -19.19 11.06
N PRO A 183 7.92 -18.56 12.25
CA PRO A 183 6.84 -18.87 13.17
C PRO A 183 5.44 -18.50 12.66
N ALA A 184 5.29 -17.83 11.51
CA ALA A 184 4.00 -17.49 10.93
C ALA A 184 3.39 -18.62 10.08
N ASP A 185 4.16 -19.66 9.78
CA ASP A 185 3.71 -20.75 8.91
C ASP A 185 2.51 -21.51 9.48
N LEU A 186 1.50 -21.75 8.64
CA LEU A 186 0.27 -22.45 9.00
C LEU A 186 0.15 -23.75 8.20
N PRO A 187 -0.19 -24.89 8.85
CA PRO A 187 -0.16 -26.19 8.17
C PRO A 187 -1.30 -26.39 7.15
N PHE A 188 -2.32 -25.53 7.15
CA PHE A 188 -3.54 -25.67 6.35
C PHE A 188 -3.77 -24.53 5.35
N ILE A 189 -2.94 -23.49 5.37
CA ILE A 189 -3.06 -22.37 4.44
C ILE A 189 -1.68 -21.74 4.22
N GLU A 190 -1.38 -21.40 2.98
CA GLU A 190 -0.10 -20.78 2.65
C GLU A 190 -0.09 -19.32 3.07
N VAL A 191 0.89 -18.96 3.91
CA VAL A 191 1.07 -17.63 4.47
C VAL A 191 2.33 -16.98 3.89
N ALA A 192 2.23 -15.70 3.59
CA ALA A 192 3.38 -14.84 3.30
C ALA A 192 3.34 -13.61 4.19
N GLY A 193 4.50 -13.05 4.52
CA GLY A 193 4.56 -11.94 5.46
C GLY A 193 5.94 -11.32 5.64
N LYS A 194 5.98 -10.27 6.46
CA LYS A 194 7.22 -9.57 6.76
C LYS A 194 7.23 -9.02 8.19
N THR A 195 8.33 -9.26 8.87
CA THR A 195 8.69 -8.70 10.18
C THR A 195 9.20 -7.26 10.05
N GLY A 196 8.99 -6.46 11.10
CA GLY A 196 9.63 -5.15 11.27
C GLY A 196 9.99 -4.90 12.73
N THR A 197 11.16 -4.31 12.93
CA THR A 197 11.65 -3.85 14.23
C THR A 197 12.16 -2.42 14.01
N ALA A 198 11.47 -1.44 14.54
CA ALA A 198 11.77 -0.04 14.29
C ALA A 198 12.18 0.67 15.58
N GLU A 199 13.46 1.01 15.69
CA GLU A 199 13.96 1.84 16.79
C GLU A 199 13.27 3.21 16.79
N TYR A 200 13.03 3.76 17.98
CA TYR A 200 12.37 5.04 18.15
C TYR A 200 12.84 5.76 19.42
N CYS A 201 12.65 7.07 19.47
CA CYS A 201 12.73 7.86 20.69
C CYS A 201 11.78 9.05 20.56
N ASP A 202 10.57 8.90 21.11
CA ASP A 202 9.54 9.94 21.16
C ASP A 202 9.49 10.61 22.55
N ASP A 203 8.66 11.63 22.70
CA ASP A 203 8.51 12.37 23.96
C ASP A 203 8.08 11.46 25.12
N ASN A 204 7.29 10.43 24.84
CA ASN A 204 6.82 9.46 25.83
C ASN A 204 7.98 8.56 26.31
N ALA A 205 8.73 7.97 25.40
CA ALA A 205 9.90 7.15 25.70
C ALA A 205 10.99 7.96 26.41
N TRP A 206 11.17 9.22 26.02
CA TRP A 206 12.08 10.14 26.69
C TRP A 206 11.66 10.38 28.14
N ALA A 207 10.39 10.71 28.39
CA ALA A 207 9.86 10.92 29.74
C ALA A 207 9.96 9.66 30.63
N LEU A 208 9.95 8.48 30.01
CA LEU A 208 10.12 7.19 30.69
C LEU A 208 11.58 6.74 30.83
N ASN A 209 12.55 7.57 30.43
CA ASN A 209 13.99 7.25 30.42
C ASN A 209 14.34 6.00 29.59
N LEU A 210 13.60 5.73 28.53
CA LEU A 210 13.85 4.59 27.64
C LEU A 210 14.88 4.91 26.55
N CYS A 211 15.06 6.19 26.20
CA CYS A 211 15.96 6.62 25.13
C CYS A 211 17.44 6.57 25.54
N VAL A 212 18.03 5.37 25.54
CA VAL A 212 19.46 5.17 25.83
C VAL A 212 20.25 5.11 24.52
N PRO A 213 21.17 6.04 24.22
CA PRO A 213 21.95 6.02 22.99
C PRO A 213 22.65 4.68 22.74
N GLY A 214 22.43 4.09 21.56
CA GLY A 214 22.94 2.77 21.19
C GLY A 214 22.10 1.58 21.69
N GLN A 215 21.03 1.85 22.45
CA GLN A 215 20.07 0.88 22.95
C GLN A 215 18.67 1.50 22.94
N TRP A 216 18.28 2.06 21.80
CA TRP A 216 16.95 2.67 21.67
C TRP A 216 15.86 1.60 21.78
N PRO A 217 14.70 1.93 22.36
CA PRO A 217 13.56 1.04 22.35
C PRO A 217 13.08 0.84 20.91
N ALA A 218 12.37 -0.25 20.67
CA ALA A 218 11.85 -0.57 19.34
C ALA A 218 10.35 -0.87 19.36
N HIS A 219 9.67 -0.49 18.28
CA HIS A 219 8.33 -0.95 17.96
C HIS A 219 8.40 -2.31 17.26
N ALA A 220 7.49 -3.21 17.63
CA ALA A 220 7.35 -4.50 16.97
C ALA A 220 6.26 -4.42 15.90
N TRP A 221 6.61 -4.82 14.68
CA TRP A 221 5.71 -4.86 13.53
C TRP A 221 5.70 -6.25 12.90
N TYR A 222 4.53 -6.66 12.42
CA TYR A 222 4.41 -7.78 11.51
C TYR A 222 3.20 -7.56 10.60
N THR A 223 3.36 -7.84 9.32
CA THR A 223 2.25 -7.90 8.35
C THR A 223 2.28 -9.28 7.69
N GLY A 224 1.11 -9.89 7.52
CA GLY A 224 0.99 -11.18 6.85
C GLY A 224 -0.35 -11.29 6.13
N TYR A 225 -0.36 -12.06 5.04
CA TYR A 225 -1.56 -12.35 4.26
C TYR A 225 -1.64 -13.84 3.90
N ALA A 226 -2.85 -14.28 3.60
CA ALA A 226 -3.14 -15.63 3.14
C ALA A 226 -4.47 -15.66 2.36
N PRO A 227 -4.70 -16.67 1.49
CA PRO A 227 -3.68 -17.57 0.92
C PRO A 227 -2.55 -16.81 0.20
N TYR A 228 -1.43 -17.48 -0.03
CA TYR A 228 -0.29 -16.92 -0.77
C TYR A 228 -0.66 -16.57 -2.22
N ASP A 229 -1.27 -17.54 -2.92
CA ASP A 229 -1.57 -17.43 -4.35
C ASP A 229 -2.76 -16.51 -4.65
N ASP A 230 -3.79 -16.55 -3.81
CA ASP A 230 -5.03 -15.77 -3.95
C ASP A 230 -5.38 -15.08 -2.62
N PRO A 231 -4.75 -13.95 -2.28
CA PRO A 231 -4.89 -13.32 -0.97
C PRO A 231 -6.31 -12.86 -0.67
N GLU A 232 -6.90 -13.39 0.40
CA GLU A 232 -8.24 -13.00 0.84
C GLU A 232 -8.24 -12.11 2.09
N VAL A 233 -7.20 -12.23 2.92
CA VAL A 233 -7.05 -11.48 4.15
C VAL A 233 -5.60 -11.04 4.32
N ILE A 234 -5.42 -9.77 4.70
CA ILE A 234 -4.15 -9.20 5.15
C ILE A 234 -4.34 -8.65 6.56
N ILE A 235 -3.36 -8.90 7.43
CA ILE A 235 -3.41 -8.53 8.84
C ILE A 235 -2.08 -7.88 9.20
N ILE A 236 -2.15 -6.74 9.89
CA ILE A 236 -1.00 -6.04 10.45
C ILE A 236 -1.11 -5.98 11.98
N ALA A 237 -0.01 -6.23 12.69
CA ALA A 237 0.13 -5.94 14.09
C ALA A 237 1.24 -4.91 14.32
N PHE A 238 0.94 -3.92 15.14
CA PHE A 238 1.87 -2.92 15.65
C PHE A 238 1.81 -2.93 17.16
N VAL A 239 2.97 -3.07 17.81
CA VAL A 239 3.08 -3.00 19.27
C VAL A 239 4.12 -1.94 19.62
N TYR A 240 3.62 -0.84 20.22
CA TYR A 240 4.45 0.22 20.76
C TYR A 240 5.37 -0.32 21.85
N ASN A 241 6.65 0.04 21.80
CA ASN A 241 7.69 -0.52 22.67
C ASN A 241 7.71 -2.06 22.72
N GLY A 242 7.35 -2.72 21.62
CA GLY A 242 7.21 -4.17 21.54
C GLY A 242 8.52 -4.92 21.29
N GLY A 243 9.63 -4.24 21.02
CA GLY A 243 10.89 -4.90 20.69
C GLY A 243 10.85 -5.60 19.32
N GLU A 244 11.21 -6.87 19.28
CA GLU A 244 11.35 -7.63 18.03
C GLU A 244 10.00 -8.02 17.41
N GLY A 245 9.81 -7.69 16.13
CA GLY A 245 8.59 -8.01 15.38
C GLY A 245 8.23 -9.51 15.34
N SER A 246 9.23 -10.38 15.17
CA SER A 246 9.07 -11.84 15.08
C SER A 246 8.58 -12.46 16.40
N GLN A 247 8.94 -11.86 17.54
CA GLN A 247 8.65 -12.39 18.87
C GLN A 247 7.32 -11.88 19.42
N VAL A 248 6.92 -10.67 19.04
CA VAL A 248 5.76 -9.98 19.65
C VAL A 248 4.61 -9.76 18.68
N ALA A 249 4.86 -9.11 17.54
CA ALA A 249 3.80 -8.77 16.59
C ALA A 249 3.35 -9.96 15.76
N LEU A 250 4.29 -10.81 15.33
CA LEU A 250 4.02 -11.97 14.48
C LEU A 250 3.05 -12.96 15.16
N PRO A 251 3.22 -13.39 16.43
CA PRO A 251 2.28 -14.31 17.06
C PRO A 251 0.85 -13.77 17.16
N ILE A 252 0.67 -12.44 17.24
CA ILE A 252 -0.66 -11.80 17.22
C ILE A 252 -1.32 -12.01 15.87
N VAL A 253 -0.59 -11.72 14.79
CA VAL A 253 -1.10 -11.89 13.42
C VAL A 253 -1.40 -13.35 13.12
N ARG A 254 -0.50 -14.27 13.47
CA ARG A 254 -0.70 -15.70 13.28
C ARG A 254 -2.00 -16.18 13.92
N ARG A 255 -2.22 -15.91 15.21
CA ARG A 255 -3.43 -16.33 15.92
C ARG A 255 -4.70 -15.70 15.33
N THR A 256 -4.61 -14.43 14.92
CA THR A 256 -5.74 -13.74 14.27
C THR A 256 -6.08 -14.41 12.94
N MET A 257 -5.07 -14.79 12.16
CA MET A 257 -5.24 -15.50 10.89
C MET A 257 -5.81 -16.90 11.10
N GLU A 258 -5.27 -17.68 12.04
CA GLU A 258 -5.80 -18.99 12.43
C GLU A 258 -7.29 -18.91 12.79
N GLU A 259 -7.66 -17.93 13.60
CA GLU A 259 -9.06 -17.72 14.01
C GLU A 259 -9.96 -17.27 12.84
N TYR A 260 -9.45 -16.42 11.94
CA TYR A 260 -10.18 -16.03 10.73
C TYR A 260 -10.58 -17.25 9.89
N TYR A 261 -9.63 -18.16 9.62
CA TYR A 261 -9.91 -19.37 8.85
C TYR A 261 -10.81 -20.36 9.60
N ARG A 262 -10.64 -20.48 10.92
CA ARG A 262 -11.52 -21.29 11.77
C ARG A 262 -12.98 -20.82 11.67
N LEU A 263 -13.22 -19.52 11.84
CA LEU A 263 -14.55 -18.92 11.76
C LEU A 263 -15.14 -19.00 10.34
N LYS A 264 -14.30 -18.90 9.31
CA LYS A 264 -14.73 -19.08 7.92
C LYS A 264 -15.25 -20.50 7.68
N VAL A 265 -14.50 -21.50 8.11
CA VAL A 265 -14.91 -22.92 8.03
C VAL A 265 -16.21 -23.17 8.80
N ASP A 266 -16.31 -22.66 10.03
CA ASP A 266 -17.53 -22.78 10.85
C ASP A 266 -18.76 -22.17 10.16
N ARG A 267 -18.60 -21.02 9.50
CA ARG A 267 -19.68 -20.33 8.78
C ARG A 267 -20.07 -21.04 7.50
N ASP A 268 -19.08 -21.52 6.75
CA ASP A 268 -19.29 -22.09 5.41
C ASP A 268 -19.69 -23.58 5.48
N GLY A 269 -19.61 -24.21 6.67
CA GLY A 269 -20.02 -25.60 6.89
C GLY A 269 -19.12 -26.64 6.20
N LEU A 270 -17.91 -26.23 5.79
CA LEU A 270 -16.95 -27.09 5.10
C LEU A 270 -16.05 -27.79 6.12
N PRO A 271 -15.78 -29.10 6.01
CA PRO A 271 -14.79 -29.75 6.86
C PRO A 271 -13.38 -29.22 6.55
N LEU A 272 -12.60 -28.88 7.57
CA LEU A 272 -11.17 -28.57 7.46
C LEU A 272 -10.47 -29.75 6.76
N GLN A 273 -10.14 -29.59 5.47
CA GLN A 273 -9.30 -30.56 4.78
C GLN A 273 -7.86 -30.37 5.25
N SER A 274 -7.36 -31.33 6.05
CA SER A 274 -5.94 -31.47 6.27
C SER A 274 -5.27 -31.83 4.95
N SER A 275 -4.25 -31.09 4.53
CA SER A 275 -3.37 -31.47 3.44
C SER A 275 -2.63 -32.76 3.81
N ALA A 276 -3.15 -33.90 3.35
CA ALA A 276 -2.44 -35.17 3.36
C ALA A 276 -1.88 -35.41 1.96
N SER A 277 -0.60 -35.09 1.75
CA SER A 277 0.18 -35.73 0.69
C SER A 277 0.66 -37.09 1.23
N ALA A 278 -0.13 -38.13 1.00
CA ALA A 278 0.38 -39.49 0.99
C ALA A 278 1.08 -39.70 -0.36
N SER A 279 2.41 -39.57 -0.38
CA SER A 279 3.23 -40.15 -1.44
C SER A 279 3.62 -41.58 -1.05
N GLU A 280 2.93 -42.57 -1.61
CA GLU A 280 3.49 -43.92 -1.77
C GLU A 280 3.05 -44.48 -3.13
N ALA A 281 4.00 -44.49 -4.07
CA ALA A 281 4.11 -45.42 -5.19
C ALA A 281 5.60 -45.72 -5.39
#